data_AF-A0A6D2JZU4-F1
#
_entry.id   AF-A0A6D2JZU4-F1
#
_cell.length_a   1.000
_cell.length_b   1.000
_cell.length_c   1.000
_cell.angle_alpha   90.00
_cell.angle_beta   90.00
_cell.angle_gamma   90.00
#
_symmetry.space_group_name_H-M   'P 1'
#
loop_
_entity.id
_entity.type
_entity.pdbx_description
1 polymer ?
#
loop_
_entity_poly.entity_id
_entity_poly.type
_entity_poly.pdbx_seq_one_letter_code
_entity_poly.pdbx_strand_id
1 'polypeptide(L)'
;MKHLVYLLGNAILNLPDDQEQMCWLIDFTDWTLSTSVPIKSAREAINILQNHYPERLAVAFLYNPPRLFEAFWKIVKYFVDAKTFS
;
A
#
# COMPACT_ATOMS: atom_id res chain seq x y z
N MET A 1 7.99 -6.08 -8.05
CA MET A 1 8.19 -4.64 -7.74
C MET A 1 8.07 -3.72 -8.94
N LYS A 2 8.74 -3.97 -10.06
CA LYS A 2 8.63 -3.14 -11.29
C LYS A 2 7.18 -2.86 -11.72
N HIS A 3 6.31 -3.86 -11.65
CA HIS A 3 4.88 -3.71 -11.97
C HIS A 3 4.17 -2.69 -11.05
N LEU A 4 4.46 -2.67 -9.76
CA LEU A 4 3.87 -1.70 -8.82
C LEU A 4 4.26 -0.28 -9.21
N VAL A 5 5.56 -0.03 -9.46
CA VAL A 5 6.06 1.29 -9.85
C VAL A 5 5.40 1.78 -11.14
N TYR A 6 5.25 0.88 -12.12
CA TYR A 6 4.57 1.20 -13.38
C TYR A 6 3.10 1.58 -13.16
N LEU A 7 2.35 0.82 -12.35
CA LEU A 7 0.96 1.13 -12.04
C LEU A 7 0.82 2.47 -11.30
N LEU A 8 1.71 2.75 -10.33
CA LEU A 8 1.69 4.00 -9.59
C LEU A 8 1.97 5.21 -10.49
N GLY A 9 3.01 5.12 -11.34
CA GLY A 9 3.33 6.18 -12.29
C GLY A 9 2.17 6.48 -13.23
N ASN A 10 1.53 5.44 -13.78
CA ASN A 10 0.36 5.62 -14.62
C ASN A 10 -0.84 6.18 -13.86
N ALA A 11 -1.11 5.71 -12.64
CA ALA A 11 -2.22 6.21 -11.84
C ALA A 11 -2.08 7.72 -11.56
N ILE A 12 -0.87 8.17 -11.21
CA ILE A 12 -0.59 9.59 -10.97
C ILE A 12 -0.76 10.42 -12.24
N LEU A 13 -0.28 9.93 -13.38
CA LEU A 13 -0.41 10.63 -14.67
C LEU A 13 -1.87 10.78 -15.13
N ASN A 14 -2.78 9.95 -14.62
CA ASN A 14 -4.20 9.97 -14.98
C ASN A 14 -5.08 10.59 -13.88
N LEU A 15 -4.49 11.22 -12.86
CA LEU A 15 -5.25 11.99 -11.88
C LEU A 15 -5.81 13.26 -12.55
N PRO A 16 -7.04 13.68 -12.19
CA PRO A 16 -7.53 15.01 -12.52
C PRO A 16 -6.61 16.13 -12.01
N ASP A 17 -6.58 17.27 -12.68
CA ASP A 17 -5.66 18.39 -12.38
C ASP A 17 -5.78 18.94 -10.94
N ASP A 18 -6.91 18.70 -10.27
CA ASP A 18 -7.20 19.13 -8.89
C ASP A 18 -7.04 18.02 -7.84
N GLN A 19 -6.63 16.81 -8.25
CA GLN A 19 -6.52 15.65 -7.37
C GLN A 19 -5.08 15.23 -7.21
N GLU A 20 -4.55 15.38 -5.99
CA GLU A 20 -3.19 14.97 -5.65
C GLU A 20 -3.10 13.57 -5.05
N GLN A 21 -4.23 13.00 -4.67
CA GLN A 21 -4.33 11.75 -3.93
C GLN A 21 -5.31 10.78 -4.60
N MET A 22 -5.12 9.49 -4.37
CA MET A 22 -5.95 8.42 -4.92
C MET A 22 -6.47 7.50 -3.83
N CYS A 23 -7.63 6.89 -4.09
CA CYS A 23 -8.22 5.84 -3.26
C CYS A 23 -7.79 4.48 -3.77
N TRP A 24 -7.41 3.57 -2.87
CA TRP A 24 -6.98 2.21 -3.24
C TRP A 24 -8.03 1.20 -2.80
N LEU A 25 -8.35 0.24 -3.66
CA LEU A 25 -9.08 -0.96 -3.30
C LEU A 25 -8.13 -2.13 -3.37
N ILE A 26 -7.89 -2.79 -2.24
CA ILE A 26 -7.02 -3.96 -2.13
C ILE A 26 -7.92 -5.16 -1.88
N ASP A 27 -8.02 -6.03 -2.86
CA ASP A 27 -8.76 -7.28 -2.78
C ASP A 27 -7.87 -8.39 -2.20
N PHE A 28 -8.29 -8.96 -1.07
CA PHE A 28 -7.63 -10.09 -0.42
C PHE A 28 -8.35 -11.42 -0.64
N THR A 29 -9.29 -11.48 -1.59
CA THR A 29 -9.92 -12.74 -2.00
C THR A 29 -8.84 -13.76 -2.40
N ASP A 30 -8.97 -14.98 -1.88
CA ASP A 30 -7.99 -16.07 -2.02
C ASP A 30 -6.59 -15.81 -1.43
N TRP A 31 -6.45 -14.80 -0.58
CA TRP A 31 -5.19 -14.58 0.16
C TRP A 31 -5.03 -15.61 1.28
N THR A 32 -4.00 -16.44 1.16
CA THR A 32 -3.62 -17.48 2.12
C THR A 32 -2.22 -17.21 2.64
N LEU A 33 -1.83 -17.86 3.75
CA LEU A 33 -0.45 -17.81 4.26
C LEU A 33 0.58 -18.28 3.21
N SER A 34 0.23 -19.27 2.38
CA SER A 34 1.05 -19.75 1.28
C SER A 34 1.15 -18.80 0.09
N THR A 35 0.17 -17.91 -0.09
CA THR A 35 0.17 -16.84 -1.11
C THR A 35 0.49 -15.47 -0.50
N SER A 36 0.93 -15.45 0.77
CA SER A 36 1.20 -14.20 1.47
C SER A 36 2.39 -13.48 0.86
N VAL A 37 2.25 -12.16 0.68
CA VAL A 37 3.35 -11.32 0.23
C VAL A 37 4.45 -11.40 1.30
N PRO A 38 5.69 -11.77 0.94
CA PRO A 38 6.79 -11.77 1.89
C PRO A 38 6.90 -10.39 2.55
N ILE A 39 7.08 -10.34 3.87
CA ILE A 39 7.19 -9.08 4.63
C ILE A 39 8.20 -8.12 3.98
N LYS A 40 9.29 -8.67 3.40
CA LYS A 40 10.30 -7.91 2.65
C LYS A 40 9.70 -7.13 1.47
N SER A 41 8.81 -7.74 0.69
CA SER A 41 8.16 -7.11 -0.46
C SER A 41 7.13 -6.08 -0.04
N ALA A 42 6.39 -6.32 1.04
CA ALA A 42 5.50 -5.33 1.63
C ALA A 42 6.29 -4.09 2.10
N ARG A 43 7.42 -4.31 2.78
CA ARG A 43 8.32 -3.23 3.22
C ARG A 43 8.90 -2.44 2.04
N GLU A 44 9.30 -3.12 0.97
CA GLU A 44 9.82 -2.46 -0.23
C GLU A 44 8.75 -1.61 -0.92
N ALA A 45 7.51 -2.11 -1.01
CA ALA A 45 6.37 -1.34 -1.53
C ALA A 45 6.09 -0.09 -0.68
N ILE A 46 6.06 -0.22 0.65
CA ILE A 46 5.89 0.91 1.59
C ILE A 46 7.03 1.92 1.41
N ASN A 47 8.27 1.46 1.33
CA ASN A 47 9.43 2.32 1.16
C ASN A 47 9.42 3.07 -0.18
N ILE A 48 8.93 2.45 -1.25
CA ILE A 48 8.70 3.13 -2.54
C ILE A 48 7.67 4.24 -2.38
N LEU A 49 6.52 3.95 -1.76
CA LEU A 49 5.45 4.92 -1.55
C LEU A 49 5.94 6.11 -0.71
N GLN A 50 6.57 5.85 0.43
CA GLN A 50 7.01 6.92 1.33
C GLN A 50 8.11 7.81 0.74
N ASN A 51 9.02 7.27 -0.07
CA ASN A 51 10.17 8.03 -0.57
C ASN A 51 9.97 8.61 -1.97
N HIS A 52 9.13 8.02 -2.81
CA HIS A 52 8.95 8.44 -4.21
C HIS A 52 7.57 9.04 -4.48
N TYR A 53 6.56 8.64 -3.70
CA TYR A 53 5.17 9.07 -3.88
C TYR A 53 4.53 9.46 -2.54
N PRO A 54 5.16 10.37 -1.78
CA PRO A 54 4.65 10.75 -0.47
C PRO A 54 3.25 11.34 -0.60
N GLU A 55 2.40 11.05 0.39
CA GLU A 55 1.05 11.63 0.53
C GLU A 55 0.08 11.35 -0.63
N ARG A 56 0.40 10.43 -1.56
CA ARG A 56 -0.47 10.09 -2.70
C ARG A 56 -1.65 9.19 -2.35
N LEU A 57 -1.63 8.51 -1.19
CA LEU A 57 -2.73 7.64 -0.75
C LEU A 57 -3.67 8.43 0.18
N ALA A 58 -4.90 8.71 -0.28
CA ALA A 58 -5.92 9.34 0.56
C ALA A 58 -6.57 8.31 1.50
N VAL A 59 -7.01 7.19 0.94
CA VAL A 59 -7.71 6.13 1.66
C VAL A 59 -7.45 4.77 1.00
N ALA A 60 -7.37 3.72 1.81
CA ALA A 60 -7.30 2.35 1.34
C ALA A 60 -8.50 1.55 1.87
N PHE A 61 -9.28 0.98 0.96
CA PHE A 61 -10.34 0.03 1.22
C PHE A 61 -9.79 -1.39 1.09
N LEU A 62 -9.99 -2.20 2.12
CA LEU A 62 -9.51 -3.57 2.18
C LEU A 62 -10.72 -4.50 2.05
N TYR A 63 -10.80 -5.22 0.94
CA TYR A 63 -11.91 -6.12 0.66
C TYR A 63 -11.54 -7.55 1.04
N ASN A 64 -12.42 -8.21 1.80
CA ASN A 64 -12.28 -9.59 2.29
C ASN A 64 -10.93 -9.90 2.99
N PRO A 65 -10.45 -9.06 3.93
CA PRO A 65 -9.17 -9.32 4.58
C PRO A 65 -9.23 -10.61 5.42
N PRO A 66 -8.23 -11.50 5.31
CA PRO A 66 -8.18 -12.74 6.09
C PRO A 66 -8.00 -12.42 7.57
N ARG A 67 -8.41 -13.32 8.46
CA ARG A 67 -8.33 -13.10 9.93
C ARG A 67 -6.92 -12.76 10.43
N LEU A 68 -5.87 -13.24 9.74
CA LEU A 68 -4.48 -12.92 10.09
C LEU A 68 -4.04 -11.51 9.65
N PHE A 69 -4.85 -10.82 8.84
CA PHE A 69 -4.57 -9.48 8.35
C PHE A 69 -4.31 -8.50 9.50
N GLU A 70 -4.98 -8.60 10.64
CA GLU A 70 -4.74 -7.71 11.78
C GLU A 70 -3.29 -7.78 12.30
N ALA A 71 -2.71 -8.98 12.35
CA ALA A 71 -1.32 -9.15 12.78
C ALA A 71 -0.33 -8.56 11.76
N PHE A 72 -0.58 -8.80 10.47
CA PHE A 72 0.18 -8.20 9.39
C PHE A 72 0.06 -6.67 9.39
N TRP A 73 -1.15 -6.15 9.58
CA TRP A 73 -1.43 -4.72 9.61
C TRP A 73 -0.76 -4.03 10.80
N LYS A 74 -0.71 -4.66 11.99
CA LYS A 74 0.08 -4.14 13.13
C LYS A 74 1.56 -3.99 12.79
N ILE A 75 2.13 -4.98 12.10
CA ILE A 75 3.53 -4.95 11.65
C ILE A 75 3.73 -3.84 10.61
N VAL A 76 2.88 -3.77 9.59
CA VAL A 76 2.93 -2.73 8.55
C VAL A 76 2.75 -1.33 9.12
N LYS A 77 1.78 -1.13 10.00
CA LYS A 77 1.49 0.17 10.63
C LYS A 77 2.72 0.69 11.39
N TYR A 78 3.41 -0.16 12.14
CA TYR A 78 4.66 0.22 12.81
C TYR A 78 5.73 0.76 11.85
N PHE A 79 5.79 0.21 10.63
CA PHE A 79 6.72 0.70 9.59
C PHE A 79 6.23 1.95 8.85
N VAL A 80 4.92 2.15 8.75
CA VAL A 80 4.31 3.34 8.14
C VAL A 80 4.39 4.56 9.06
N ASP A 81 4.10 4.37 10.36
CA ASP A 81 4.03 5.43 11.38
C ASP A 81 5.40 6.00 11.80
N ALA A 82 6.52 5.41 11.40
CA ALA A 82 7.86 5.87 11.77
C ALA A 82 8.22 7.29 11.26
N LYS A 83 7.33 7.95 10.50
CA LYS A 83 7.52 9.32 10.00
C LYS A 83 6.42 10.32 10.39
N THR A 84 5.55 10.00 11.34
CA THR A 84 4.40 10.87 11.68
C THR A 84 4.41 11.37 13.13
N PHE A 85 5.34 10.94 13.98
CA PHE A 85 5.54 11.55 15.30
C PHE A 85 6.91 12.23 15.37
N SER A 86 6.91 13.51 14.96
CA SER A 86 7.82 14.53 15.46
C SER A 86 7.57 14.78 16.96
#